data_AF-A0A1S3LSV5-F1
#
_entry.id   AF-A0A1S3LSV5-F1
#
_cell.length_a   1.000
_cell.length_b   1.000
_cell.length_c   1.000
_cell.angle_alpha   90.00
_cell.angle_beta   90.00
_cell.angle_gamma   90.00
#
_symmetry.space_group_name_H-M   'P 1'
#
loop_
_entity.id
_entity.type
_entity.pdbx_description
1 polymer ?
#
loop_
_entity_poly.entity_id
_entity_poly.type
_entity_poly.pdbx_seq_one_letter_code
_entity_poly.pdbx_strand_id
1 'polypeptide(L)'
;MEEFGSALEKNVTDLTVMDVYDIAAVVGQEFERIIDQYGCEALSRLMPKVVRVLEIVEVMVSRNSISPETDELRLELDKLRLERMDRLEKEKKHKKELELVEDVWRGEAQDLLSQIAQLQEENNTLLTNMSIKDPMSEEDLQRHEGMSERERQVMKKLKEVVDKQRDEIRAKDRELTLKNEDVEALQQQQSRLMKINHDLRHKISVVEAQGKALIEQKVELEAGAQARVQEMGALRQEVTRLRERLQGDMPPQGPEVPPPQLPSPAQPGSPSSEAGVQGVGWPEPGRHHPPELRLGHYDPAPRLPSLDADEDVEEEAVLLWEAMCDQDTPALFQHFTKEALCDEEVDGLDQKDPNRPRFTLQELRDVLHERNELKSKVFMLQEEVAYYKSEEVEDETGPPTPSPSPEQLRARPRHNAQPESGIKRLIFTAIMPMVAAGLIPDDPTLQPIRCLISLV
;
A
#
# COMPACT_ATOMS: atom_id res chain seq x y z
N MET A 1 -44.98 -25.15 -21.83
CA MET A 1 -44.99 -23.71 -21.45
C MET A 1 -44.31 -23.61 -20.09
N GLU A 2 -43.00 -23.91 -20.04
CA GLU A 2 -42.40 -24.56 -18.86
C GLU A 2 -41.00 -24.03 -18.47
N GLU A 3 -40.48 -22.98 -19.10
CA GLU A 3 -39.11 -22.49 -18.79
C GLU A 3 -39.01 -21.68 -17.49
N PHE A 4 -40.11 -21.07 -17.03
CA PHE A 4 -40.13 -20.18 -15.85
C PHE A 4 -39.75 -20.85 -14.51
N GLY A 5 -39.75 -22.18 -14.42
CA GLY A 5 -39.30 -22.89 -13.21
C GLY A 5 -37.79 -22.75 -12.94
N SER A 6 -36.99 -22.51 -13.98
CA SER A 6 -35.51 -22.52 -13.94
C SER A 6 -34.92 -21.55 -12.90
N ALA A 7 -35.51 -20.36 -12.73
CA ALA A 7 -35.02 -19.34 -11.80
C ALA A 7 -35.14 -19.77 -10.31
N LEU A 8 -36.12 -20.60 -9.97
CA LEU A 8 -36.33 -21.10 -8.60
C LEU A 8 -35.34 -22.22 -8.19
N GLU A 9 -34.68 -22.87 -9.16
CA GLU A 9 -33.72 -23.96 -8.91
C GLU A 9 -32.26 -23.48 -8.83
N LYS A 10 -31.99 -22.18 -9.11
CA LYS A 10 -30.65 -21.58 -9.03
C LYS A 10 -30.14 -21.44 -7.60
N ASN A 11 -28.82 -21.50 -7.41
CA ASN A 11 -28.22 -21.18 -6.12
C ASN A 11 -28.42 -19.69 -5.79
N VAL A 12 -28.61 -19.37 -4.52
CA VAL A 12 -28.86 -17.99 -4.05
C VAL A 12 -27.68 -17.04 -4.37
N THR A 13 -26.46 -17.56 -4.49
CA THR A 13 -25.26 -16.83 -4.90
C THR A 13 -25.22 -16.46 -6.38
N ASP A 14 -25.96 -17.20 -7.21
CA ASP A 14 -25.86 -17.19 -8.67
C ASP A 14 -27.13 -16.56 -9.31
N LEU A 15 -28.08 -16.10 -8.49
CA LEU A 15 -29.26 -15.35 -8.91
C LEU A 15 -28.86 -14.02 -9.54
N THR A 16 -29.49 -13.68 -10.66
CA THR A 16 -29.41 -12.35 -11.27
C THR A 16 -30.68 -11.54 -11.01
N VAL A 17 -30.63 -10.22 -11.21
CA VAL A 17 -31.82 -9.35 -11.08
C VAL A 17 -32.96 -9.82 -12.00
N MET A 18 -32.61 -10.37 -13.17
CA MET A 18 -33.55 -10.94 -14.13
C MET A 18 -34.27 -12.18 -13.58
N ASP A 19 -33.55 -13.05 -12.85
CA ASP A 19 -34.13 -14.21 -12.18
C ASP A 19 -35.14 -13.81 -11.09
N VAL A 20 -34.92 -12.68 -10.41
CA VAL A 20 -35.88 -12.16 -9.42
C VAL A 20 -37.19 -11.73 -10.08
N TYR A 21 -37.13 -11.15 -11.29
CA TYR A 21 -38.32 -10.83 -12.08
C TYR A 21 -39.02 -12.09 -12.63
N ASP A 22 -38.29 -13.12 -13.06
CA ASP A 22 -38.88 -14.39 -13.49
C ASP A 22 -39.59 -15.11 -12.32
N ILE A 23 -38.96 -15.11 -11.13
CA ILE A 23 -39.58 -15.60 -9.88
C ILE A 23 -40.85 -14.79 -9.55
N ALA A 24 -40.79 -13.45 -9.67
CA ALA A 24 -41.95 -12.59 -9.45
C ALA A 24 -43.10 -12.88 -10.43
N ALA A 25 -42.80 -13.20 -11.69
CA ALA A 25 -43.79 -13.58 -12.69
C ALA A 25 -44.48 -14.92 -12.35
N VAL A 26 -43.74 -15.94 -11.90
CA VAL A 26 -44.30 -17.22 -11.43
C VAL A 26 -45.21 -17.00 -10.22
N VAL A 27 -44.73 -16.25 -9.22
CA VAL A 27 -45.50 -15.91 -8.02
C VAL A 27 -46.76 -15.10 -8.36
N GLY A 28 -46.69 -14.21 -9.36
CA GLY A 28 -47.84 -13.50 -9.90
C GLY A 28 -48.90 -14.44 -10.49
N GLN A 29 -48.51 -15.44 -11.27
CA GLN A 29 -49.43 -16.43 -11.86
C GLN A 29 -50.08 -17.35 -10.80
N GLU A 30 -49.39 -17.66 -9.70
CA GLU A 30 -50.00 -18.35 -8.55
C GLU A 30 -51.06 -17.45 -7.88
N PHE A 31 -50.78 -16.17 -7.69
CA PHE A 31 -51.74 -15.23 -7.12
C PHE A 31 -52.94 -14.96 -8.02
N GLU A 32 -52.76 -14.86 -9.35
CA GLU A 32 -53.85 -14.71 -10.31
C GLU A 32 -54.86 -15.87 -10.19
N ARG A 33 -54.37 -17.12 -10.17
CA ARG A 33 -55.22 -18.32 -9.96
C ARG A 33 -55.93 -18.37 -8.60
N ILE A 34 -55.37 -17.76 -7.56
CA ILE A 34 -56.02 -17.64 -6.25
C ILE A 34 -57.08 -16.52 -6.27
N ILE A 35 -56.84 -15.40 -6.97
CA ILE A 35 -57.82 -14.32 -7.16
C ILE A 35 -59.04 -14.85 -7.92
N ASP A 36 -58.84 -15.64 -8.98
CA ASP A 36 -59.91 -16.24 -9.78
C ASP A 36 -60.84 -17.18 -8.98
N GLN A 37 -60.31 -17.88 -7.96
CA GLN A 37 -61.07 -18.85 -7.17
C GLN A 37 -61.65 -18.27 -5.86
N TYR A 38 -60.96 -17.33 -5.22
CA TYR A 38 -61.28 -16.85 -3.86
C TYR A 38 -61.48 -15.33 -3.75
N GLY A 39 -61.25 -14.58 -4.84
CA GLY A 39 -61.35 -13.12 -4.88
C GLY A 39 -60.11 -12.40 -4.33
N CYS A 40 -59.95 -11.15 -4.75
CA CYS A 40 -58.79 -10.31 -4.41
C CYS A 40 -58.63 -10.00 -2.91
N GLU A 41 -59.74 -10.00 -2.15
CA GLU A 41 -59.74 -9.80 -0.69
C GLU A 41 -58.81 -10.78 0.04
N ALA A 42 -58.72 -12.04 -0.42
CA ALA A 42 -57.89 -13.08 0.17
C ALA A 42 -56.37 -12.75 0.13
N LEU A 43 -55.93 -12.00 -0.87
CA LEU A 43 -54.53 -11.65 -1.11
C LEU A 43 -54.16 -10.20 -0.74
N SER A 44 -55.16 -9.35 -0.49
CA SER A 44 -55.03 -7.93 -0.12
C SER A 44 -53.93 -7.62 0.90
N ARG A 45 -53.77 -8.46 1.94
CA ARG A 45 -52.79 -8.29 3.03
C ARG A 45 -51.47 -9.06 2.84
N LEU A 46 -51.40 -9.95 1.85
CA LEU A 46 -50.21 -10.75 1.56
C LEU A 46 -49.40 -10.13 0.42
N MET A 47 -50.05 -9.66 -0.64
CA MET A 47 -49.42 -9.09 -1.83
C MET A 47 -48.36 -8.01 -1.49
N PRO A 48 -48.62 -7.00 -0.62
CA PRO A 48 -47.61 -5.99 -0.30
C PRO A 48 -46.39 -6.55 0.44
N LYS A 49 -46.56 -7.64 1.20
CA LYS A 49 -45.45 -8.30 1.91
C LYS A 49 -44.58 -9.10 0.96
N VAL A 50 -45.18 -9.75 -0.03
CA VAL A 50 -44.46 -10.57 -1.02
C VAL A 50 -43.72 -9.69 -2.02
N VAL A 51 -44.35 -8.60 -2.47
CA VAL A 51 -43.66 -7.51 -3.20
C VAL A 51 -42.47 -7.00 -2.38
N ARG A 52 -42.66 -6.69 -1.09
CA ARG A 52 -41.55 -6.22 -0.24
C ARG A 52 -40.42 -7.24 -0.04
N VAL A 53 -40.71 -8.54 -0.05
CA VAL A 53 -39.67 -9.59 -0.02
C VAL A 53 -38.91 -9.63 -1.35
N LEU A 54 -39.61 -9.54 -2.48
CA LEU A 54 -38.99 -9.50 -3.82
C LEU A 54 -38.10 -8.24 -3.99
N GLU A 55 -38.56 -7.06 -3.56
CA GLU A 55 -37.75 -5.83 -3.51
C GLU A 55 -36.45 -6.01 -2.71
N ILE A 56 -36.50 -6.70 -1.56
CA ILE A 56 -35.32 -6.95 -0.72
C ILE A 56 -34.35 -7.91 -1.42
N VAL A 57 -34.86 -8.98 -2.06
CA VAL A 57 -34.04 -9.92 -2.82
C VAL A 57 -33.41 -9.22 -4.04
N GLU A 58 -34.17 -8.39 -4.76
CA GLU A 58 -33.69 -7.58 -5.89
C GLU A 58 -32.52 -6.66 -5.48
N VAL A 59 -32.66 -5.94 -4.36
CA VAL A 59 -31.59 -5.06 -3.83
C VAL A 59 -30.38 -5.85 -3.36
N MET A 60 -30.57 -7.02 -2.73
CA MET A 60 -29.47 -7.89 -2.32
C MET A 60 -28.72 -8.46 -3.53
N VAL A 61 -29.43 -8.99 -4.51
CA VAL A 61 -28.85 -9.54 -5.75
C VAL A 61 -28.14 -8.46 -6.56
N SER A 62 -28.75 -7.28 -6.71
CA SER A 62 -28.14 -6.12 -7.38
C SER A 62 -26.80 -5.73 -6.73
N ARG A 63 -26.74 -5.71 -5.40
CA ARG A 63 -25.49 -5.44 -4.66
C ARG A 63 -24.47 -6.57 -4.81
N ASN A 64 -24.92 -7.83 -4.82
CA ASN A 64 -24.02 -8.97 -4.97
C ASN A 64 -23.40 -9.05 -6.38
N SER A 65 -24.12 -8.60 -7.42
CA SER A 65 -23.58 -8.43 -8.78
C SER A 65 -22.68 -7.20 -8.95
N ILE A 66 -22.67 -6.28 -7.97
CA ILE A 66 -21.83 -5.08 -7.94
C ILE A 66 -20.88 -5.21 -6.73
N SER A 67 -20.02 -6.23 -6.78
CA SER A 67 -18.91 -6.42 -5.84
C SER A 67 -17.57 -6.16 -6.57
N PRO A 68 -17.32 -4.93 -7.06
CA PRO A 68 -16.13 -4.61 -7.84
C PRO A 68 -14.86 -4.91 -7.05
N GLU A 69 -14.87 -4.66 -5.75
CA GLU A 69 -13.82 -5.00 -4.79
C GLU A 69 -13.35 -6.46 -4.91
N THR A 70 -14.25 -7.44 -5.12
CA THR A 70 -13.82 -8.85 -5.27
C THR A 70 -13.20 -9.16 -6.62
N ASP A 71 -13.54 -8.43 -7.69
CA ASP A 71 -12.92 -8.57 -9.00
C ASP A 71 -11.64 -7.72 -9.14
N GLU A 72 -11.58 -6.56 -8.49
CA GLU A 72 -10.39 -5.75 -8.31
C GLU A 72 -9.33 -6.52 -7.51
N LEU A 73 -9.68 -7.16 -6.39
CA LEU A 73 -8.79 -8.04 -5.64
C LEU A 73 -8.35 -9.27 -6.43
N ARG A 74 -9.18 -9.82 -7.33
CA ARG A 74 -8.77 -10.91 -8.25
C ARG A 74 -7.74 -10.41 -9.28
N LEU A 75 -7.97 -9.25 -9.88
CA LEU A 75 -7.06 -8.63 -10.85
C LEU A 75 -5.73 -8.20 -10.20
N GLU A 76 -5.77 -7.66 -8.98
CA GLU A 76 -4.59 -7.33 -8.17
C GLU A 76 -3.80 -8.60 -7.82
N LEU A 77 -4.47 -9.69 -7.42
CA LEU A 77 -3.84 -10.97 -7.14
C LEU A 77 -3.14 -11.57 -8.38
N ASP A 78 -3.77 -11.51 -9.55
CA ASP A 78 -3.17 -12.01 -10.80
C ASP A 78 -2.04 -11.10 -11.34
N LYS A 79 -2.14 -9.79 -11.14
CA LYS A 79 -1.04 -8.83 -11.34
C LYS A 79 0.15 -9.17 -10.43
N LEU A 80 -0.07 -9.33 -9.12
CA LEU A 80 0.97 -9.66 -8.14
C LEU A 80 1.62 -11.04 -8.41
N ARG A 81 0.84 -12.01 -8.91
CA ARG A 81 1.36 -13.31 -9.41
C ARG A 81 2.29 -13.10 -10.61
N LEU A 82 1.89 -12.28 -11.58
CA LEU A 82 2.70 -11.98 -12.77
C LEU A 82 4.00 -11.25 -12.40
N GLU A 83 3.93 -10.24 -11.54
CA GLU A 83 5.11 -9.51 -11.02
C GLU A 83 6.05 -10.42 -10.19
N ARG A 84 5.50 -11.36 -9.41
CA ARG A 84 6.31 -12.36 -8.68
C ARG A 84 7.03 -13.32 -9.65
N MET A 85 6.37 -13.71 -10.73
CA MET A 85 6.96 -14.57 -11.77
C MET A 85 8.06 -13.85 -12.56
N ASP A 86 7.83 -12.60 -12.96
CA ASP A 86 8.80 -11.76 -13.68
C ASP A 86 10.04 -11.43 -12.82
N ARG A 87 9.88 -11.12 -11.53
CA ARG A 87 11.00 -11.00 -10.57
C ARG A 87 11.84 -12.28 -10.51
N LEU A 88 11.21 -13.43 -10.32
CA LEU A 88 11.91 -14.72 -10.26
C LEU A 88 12.62 -15.06 -11.59
N GLU A 89 12.04 -14.69 -12.74
CA GLU A 89 12.71 -14.88 -14.03
C GLU A 89 13.90 -13.93 -14.22
N LYS A 90 13.82 -12.68 -13.72
CA LYS A 90 14.94 -11.73 -13.70
C LYS A 90 16.07 -12.18 -12.78
N GLU A 91 15.77 -12.62 -11.55
CA GLU A 91 16.74 -13.23 -10.64
C GLU A 91 17.44 -14.44 -11.28
N LYS A 92 16.66 -15.30 -11.97
CA LYS A 92 17.18 -16.47 -12.68
C LYS A 92 18.01 -16.13 -13.93
N LYS A 93 17.81 -14.96 -14.55
CA LYS A 93 18.68 -14.44 -15.62
C LYS A 93 19.97 -13.87 -15.03
N HIS A 94 19.84 -12.98 -14.05
CA HIS A 94 20.98 -12.35 -13.39
C HIS A 94 21.92 -13.38 -12.72
N LYS A 95 21.39 -14.43 -12.10
CA LYS A 95 22.19 -15.53 -11.57
C LYS A 95 23.02 -16.24 -12.66
N LYS A 96 22.46 -16.47 -13.85
CA LYS A 96 23.20 -17.07 -14.97
C LYS A 96 24.25 -16.14 -15.56
N GLU A 97 23.97 -14.84 -15.58
CA GLU A 97 24.93 -13.81 -15.99
C GLU A 97 26.11 -13.79 -15.01
N LEU A 98 25.85 -13.90 -13.71
CA LEU A 98 26.88 -14.01 -12.67
C LEU A 98 27.66 -15.32 -12.76
N GLU A 99 27.00 -16.47 -12.95
CA GLU A 99 27.64 -17.78 -13.20
C GLU A 99 28.57 -17.71 -14.42
N LEU A 100 28.15 -17.06 -15.52
CA LEU A 100 28.97 -16.87 -16.71
C LEU A 100 30.17 -15.94 -16.47
N VAL A 101 30.01 -14.86 -15.68
CA VAL A 101 31.10 -13.96 -15.30
C VAL A 101 32.11 -14.67 -14.40
N GLU A 102 31.66 -15.51 -13.46
CA GLU A 102 32.53 -16.36 -12.65
C GLU A 102 33.33 -17.35 -13.53
N ASP A 103 32.70 -18.03 -14.49
CA ASP A 103 33.38 -18.98 -15.38
C ASP A 103 34.44 -18.29 -16.26
N VAL A 104 34.14 -17.10 -16.81
CA VAL A 104 35.11 -16.30 -17.57
C VAL A 104 36.28 -15.88 -16.67
N TRP A 105 36.01 -15.35 -15.48
CA TRP A 105 37.05 -14.91 -14.56
C TRP A 105 37.93 -16.06 -14.05
N ARG A 106 37.36 -17.25 -13.84
CA ARG A 106 38.10 -18.49 -13.54
C ARG A 106 39.02 -18.88 -14.69
N GLY A 107 38.58 -18.74 -15.94
CA GLY A 107 39.39 -18.94 -17.14
C GLY A 107 40.57 -17.96 -17.20
N GLU A 108 40.30 -16.66 -17.09
CA GLU A 108 41.32 -15.60 -17.11
C GLU A 108 42.36 -15.78 -15.98
N ALA A 109 41.92 -16.10 -14.77
CA ALA A 109 42.81 -16.38 -13.64
C ALA A 109 43.69 -17.62 -13.90
N GLN A 110 43.14 -18.69 -14.49
CA GLN A 110 43.89 -19.89 -14.85
C GLN A 110 44.90 -19.65 -15.98
N ASP A 111 44.56 -18.82 -16.97
CA ASP A 111 45.48 -18.41 -18.05
C ASP A 111 46.60 -17.51 -17.51
N LEU A 112 46.31 -16.62 -16.57
CA LEU A 112 47.33 -15.80 -15.88
C LEU A 112 48.27 -16.66 -15.02
N LEU A 113 47.74 -17.61 -14.25
CA LEU A 113 48.56 -18.57 -13.49
C LEU A 113 49.44 -19.42 -14.42
N SER A 114 48.91 -19.82 -15.58
CA SER A 114 49.66 -20.58 -16.58
C SER A 114 50.80 -19.77 -17.22
N GLN A 115 50.57 -18.47 -17.49
CA GLN A 115 51.61 -17.54 -17.93
C GLN A 115 52.68 -17.31 -16.85
N ILE A 116 52.29 -17.15 -15.57
CA ILE A 116 53.22 -17.00 -14.45
C ILE A 116 54.10 -18.27 -14.31
N ALA A 117 53.51 -19.47 -14.41
CA ALA A 117 54.26 -20.72 -14.36
C ALA A 117 55.28 -20.84 -15.51
N GLN A 118 54.88 -20.52 -16.75
CA GLN A 118 55.78 -20.50 -17.91
C GLN A 118 56.93 -19.51 -17.71
N LEU A 119 56.64 -18.28 -17.26
CA LEU A 119 57.67 -17.27 -16.99
C LEU A 119 58.62 -17.68 -15.84
N GLN A 120 58.12 -18.42 -14.84
CA GLN A 120 58.96 -18.99 -13.77
C GLN A 120 59.85 -20.13 -14.27
N GLU A 121 59.37 -20.98 -15.18
CA GLU A 121 60.16 -22.03 -15.83
C GLU A 121 61.23 -21.43 -16.76
N GLU A 122 60.87 -20.43 -17.58
CA GLU A 122 61.82 -19.70 -18.43
C GLU A 122 62.89 -18.99 -17.58
N ASN A 123 62.53 -18.35 -16.47
CA ASN A 123 63.47 -17.63 -15.62
C ASN A 123 64.42 -18.60 -14.86
N ASN A 124 63.92 -19.73 -14.33
CA ASN A 124 64.79 -20.79 -13.80
C ASN A 124 65.73 -21.36 -14.88
N THR A 125 65.23 -21.54 -16.10
CA THR A 125 66.03 -21.97 -17.26
C THR A 125 67.10 -20.95 -17.62
N LEU A 126 66.82 -19.65 -17.54
CA LEU A 126 67.81 -18.59 -17.78
C LEU A 126 68.84 -18.51 -16.65
N LEU A 127 68.43 -18.58 -15.38
CA LEU A 127 69.32 -18.57 -14.22
C LEU A 127 70.30 -19.75 -14.24
N THR A 128 69.83 -20.96 -14.55
CA THR A 128 70.68 -22.15 -14.68
C THR A 128 71.66 -22.02 -15.86
N ASN A 129 71.23 -21.51 -17.02
CA ASN A 129 72.13 -21.27 -18.15
C ASN A 129 73.17 -20.16 -17.88
N MET A 130 72.79 -19.07 -17.20
CA MET A 130 73.72 -18.00 -16.80
C MET A 130 74.77 -18.49 -15.80
N SER A 131 74.41 -19.43 -14.91
CA SER A 131 75.36 -20.06 -13.98
C SER A 131 76.41 -20.95 -14.65
N ILE A 132 76.31 -21.22 -15.95
CA ILE A 132 77.14 -22.17 -16.69
C ILE A 132 78.15 -21.49 -17.62
N LYS A 133 78.07 -20.16 -17.86
CA LYS A 133 78.73 -19.52 -19.01
C LYS A 133 79.63 -18.32 -18.68
N ASP A 134 80.94 -18.53 -18.79
CA ASP A 134 81.92 -17.59 -19.36
C ASP A 134 83.24 -18.35 -19.66
N PRO A 135 84.15 -17.88 -20.55
CA PRO A 135 84.12 -16.63 -21.30
C PRO A 135 83.38 -16.71 -22.66
N MET A 136 82.98 -15.53 -23.15
CA MET A 136 82.47 -15.24 -24.50
C MET A 136 83.26 -15.92 -25.65
N SER A 137 82.55 -16.40 -26.68
CA SER A 137 83.14 -16.94 -27.92
C SER A 137 82.46 -16.33 -29.16
N GLU A 138 83.00 -16.54 -30.37
CA GLU A 138 82.45 -15.95 -31.61
C GLU A 138 80.99 -16.36 -31.90
N GLU A 139 80.53 -17.50 -31.37
CA GLU A 139 79.11 -17.86 -31.37
C GLU A 139 78.20 -16.79 -30.76
N ASP A 140 78.66 -16.02 -29.78
CA ASP A 140 77.82 -15.08 -29.05
C ASP A 140 77.41 -13.87 -29.91
N LEU A 141 78.13 -13.58 -31.01
CA LEU A 141 77.68 -12.64 -32.05
C LEU A 141 76.50 -13.22 -32.84
N GLN A 142 76.57 -14.50 -33.24
CA GLN A 142 75.47 -15.19 -33.91
C GLN A 142 74.25 -15.36 -32.96
N ARG A 143 74.50 -15.61 -31.66
CA ARG A 143 73.46 -15.66 -30.63
C ARG A 143 72.85 -14.27 -30.39
N HIS A 144 73.57 -13.17 -30.62
CA HIS A 144 73.02 -11.81 -30.57
C HIS A 144 72.10 -11.50 -31.77
N GLU A 145 72.38 -12.03 -32.97
CA GLU A 145 71.41 -12.01 -34.08
C GLU A 145 70.15 -12.83 -33.72
N GLY A 146 70.33 -14.01 -33.13
CA GLY A 146 69.23 -14.85 -32.63
C GLY A 146 68.43 -14.22 -31.48
N MET A 147 69.06 -13.44 -30.60
CA MET A 147 68.36 -12.64 -29.59
C MET A 147 67.58 -11.50 -30.24
N SER A 148 68.17 -10.79 -31.20
CA SER A 148 67.46 -9.78 -31.99
C SER A 148 66.24 -10.35 -32.74
N GLU A 149 66.29 -11.61 -33.17
CA GLU A 149 65.13 -12.29 -33.77
C GLU A 149 64.05 -12.64 -32.72
N ARG A 150 64.43 -13.06 -31.51
CA ARG A 150 63.47 -13.25 -30.39
C ARG A 150 62.85 -11.92 -29.95
N GLU A 151 63.64 -10.87 -29.82
CA GLU A 151 63.18 -9.50 -29.54
C GLU A 151 62.23 -9.00 -30.63
N ARG A 152 62.53 -9.25 -31.91
CA ARG A 152 61.65 -8.95 -33.05
C ARG A 152 60.34 -9.73 -32.98
N GLN A 153 60.38 -11.00 -32.55
CA GLN A 153 59.19 -11.82 -32.35
C GLN A 153 58.34 -11.34 -31.16
N VAL A 154 58.97 -10.92 -30.05
CA VAL A 154 58.31 -10.29 -28.90
C VAL A 154 57.70 -8.95 -29.31
N MET A 155 58.44 -8.10 -30.01
CA MET A 155 57.95 -6.80 -30.52
C MET A 155 56.79 -6.98 -31.51
N LYS A 156 56.80 -8.04 -32.33
CA LYS A 156 55.68 -8.42 -33.20
C LYS A 156 54.46 -8.83 -32.38
N LYS A 157 54.59 -9.73 -31.39
CA LYS A 157 53.51 -10.10 -30.47
C LYS A 157 52.96 -8.88 -29.72
N LEU A 158 53.83 -8.02 -29.21
CA LEU A 158 53.45 -6.82 -28.47
C LEU A 158 52.69 -5.84 -29.37
N LYS A 159 53.12 -5.67 -30.63
CA LYS A 159 52.35 -4.91 -31.63
C LYS A 159 50.99 -5.55 -31.91
N GLU A 160 50.92 -6.86 -32.09
CA GLU A 160 49.65 -7.58 -32.29
C GLU A 160 48.69 -7.43 -31.11
N VAL A 161 49.18 -7.37 -29.87
CA VAL A 161 48.37 -7.06 -28.67
C VAL A 161 47.94 -5.59 -28.66
N VAL A 162 48.85 -4.64 -28.91
CA VAL A 162 48.53 -3.20 -28.94
C VAL A 162 47.51 -2.85 -30.04
N ASP A 163 47.64 -3.46 -31.22
CA ASP A 163 46.69 -3.22 -32.32
C ASP A 163 45.33 -3.89 -32.04
N LYS A 164 45.28 -5.06 -31.36
CA LYS A 164 44.03 -5.64 -30.82
C LYS A 164 43.38 -4.72 -29.78
N GLN A 165 44.14 -4.26 -28.78
CA GLN A 165 43.63 -3.36 -27.73
C GLN A 165 43.10 -2.06 -28.33
N ARG A 166 43.71 -1.53 -29.39
CA ARG A 166 43.19 -0.37 -30.14
C ARG A 166 41.85 -0.65 -30.81
N ASP A 167 41.67 -1.81 -31.43
CA ASP A 167 40.40 -2.18 -32.07
C ASP A 167 39.30 -2.55 -31.06
N GLU A 168 39.69 -3.06 -29.89
CA GLU A 168 38.80 -3.28 -28.74
C GLU A 168 38.36 -1.97 -28.09
N ILE A 169 39.27 -1.01 -27.86
CA ILE A 169 38.93 0.36 -27.42
C ILE A 169 37.96 0.98 -28.42
N ARG A 170 38.26 0.94 -29.72
CA ARG A 170 37.35 1.43 -30.78
C ARG A 170 35.99 0.72 -30.80
N ALA A 171 35.91 -0.53 -30.34
CA ALA A 171 34.64 -1.25 -30.22
C ALA A 171 33.85 -0.79 -28.98
N LYS A 172 34.53 -0.60 -27.85
CA LYS A 172 33.95 -0.05 -26.62
C LYS A 172 33.53 1.41 -26.76
N ASP A 173 34.28 2.23 -27.49
CA ASP A 173 33.88 3.60 -27.86
C ASP A 173 32.54 3.60 -28.61
N ARG A 174 32.37 2.70 -29.59
CA ARG A 174 31.11 2.56 -30.35
C ARG A 174 29.95 2.04 -29.49
N GLU A 175 30.23 1.10 -28.59
CA GLU A 175 29.24 0.60 -27.62
C GLU A 175 28.79 1.72 -26.69
N LEU A 176 29.72 2.53 -26.17
CA LEU A 176 29.44 3.70 -25.34
C LEU A 176 28.64 4.77 -26.09
N THR A 177 28.93 5.07 -27.36
CA THR A 177 28.11 6.03 -28.12
C THR A 177 26.67 5.55 -28.29
N LEU A 178 26.46 4.26 -28.59
CA LEU A 178 25.10 3.69 -28.69
C LEU A 178 24.39 3.71 -27.33
N LYS A 179 25.10 3.48 -26.22
CA LYS A 179 24.53 3.59 -24.87
C LYS A 179 24.20 5.02 -24.47
N ASN A 180 24.96 6.02 -24.93
CA ASN A 180 24.57 7.42 -24.76
C ASN A 180 23.32 7.77 -25.58
N GLU A 181 23.21 7.30 -26.83
CA GLU A 181 22.02 7.49 -27.67
C GLU A 181 20.76 6.87 -27.03
N ASP A 182 20.85 5.65 -26.47
CA ASP A 182 19.80 5.01 -25.66
C ASP A 182 19.40 5.88 -24.45
N VAL A 183 20.37 6.40 -23.68
CA VAL A 183 20.14 7.23 -22.48
C VAL A 183 19.51 8.57 -22.83
N GLU A 184 19.97 9.25 -23.89
CA GLU A 184 19.37 10.50 -24.36
C GLU A 184 17.92 10.28 -24.83
N ALA A 185 17.64 9.19 -25.54
CA ALA A 185 16.28 8.83 -25.95
C ALA A 185 15.35 8.59 -24.73
N LEU A 186 15.85 7.88 -23.71
CA LEU A 186 15.12 7.66 -22.46
C LEU A 186 14.89 8.95 -21.67
N GLN A 187 15.88 9.85 -21.57
CA GLN A 187 15.71 11.17 -20.93
C GLN A 187 14.71 12.06 -21.69
N GLN A 188 14.68 11.99 -23.03
CA GLN A 188 13.65 12.66 -23.82
C GLN A 188 12.26 12.07 -23.57
N GLN A 189 12.12 10.75 -23.41
CA GLN A 189 10.85 10.12 -23.06
C GLN A 189 10.39 10.50 -21.64
N GLN A 190 11.30 10.46 -20.66
CA GLN A 190 11.06 10.89 -19.29
C GLN A 190 10.58 12.35 -19.23
N SER A 191 11.24 13.25 -19.97
CA SER A 191 10.87 14.67 -20.06
C SER A 191 9.47 14.88 -20.66
N ARG A 192 9.10 14.11 -21.69
CA ARG A 192 7.74 14.12 -22.27
C ARG A 192 6.70 13.63 -21.26
N LEU A 193 6.99 12.54 -20.54
CA LEU A 193 6.11 11.99 -19.51
C LEU A 193 5.94 12.93 -18.30
N MET A 194 7.01 13.58 -17.84
CA MET A 194 6.93 14.59 -16.78
C MET A 194 6.02 15.75 -17.18
N LYS A 195 6.11 16.24 -18.43
CA LYS A 195 5.20 17.27 -18.93
C LYS A 195 3.74 16.79 -18.96
N ILE A 196 3.46 15.61 -19.51
CA ILE A 196 2.11 15.04 -19.55
C ILE A 196 1.56 14.84 -18.12
N ASN A 197 2.38 14.40 -17.17
CA ASN A 197 1.97 14.23 -15.78
C ASN A 197 1.65 15.58 -15.10
N HIS A 198 2.41 16.63 -15.39
CA HIS A 198 2.11 18.00 -14.95
C HIS A 198 0.79 18.52 -15.54
N ASP A 199 0.61 18.39 -16.86
CA ASP A 199 -0.60 18.82 -17.57
C ASP A 199 -1.85 18.08 -17.04
N LEU A 200 -1.73 16.78 -16.73
CA LEU A 200 -2.79 15.99 -16.10
C LEU A 200 -3.09 16.41 -14.65
N ARG A 201 -2.07 16.64 -13.81
CA ARG A 201 -2.26 17.17 -12.44
C ARG A 201 -2.99 18.52 -12.46
N HIS A 202 -2.56 19.43 -13.34
CA HIS A 202 -3.21 20.73 -13.50
C HIS A 202 -4.68 20.58 -13.94
N LYS A 203 -4.97 19.67 -14.89
CA LYS A 203 -6.34 19.37 -15.32
C LYS A 203 -7.19 18.79 -14.18
N ILE A 204 -6.64 17.92 -13.34
CA ILE A 204 -7.33 17.39 -12.14
C ILE A 204 -7.69 18.54 -11.20
N SER A 205 -6.73 19.39 -10.83
CA SER A 205 -7.00 20.53 -9.92
C SER A 205 -8.05 21.52 -10.47
N VAL A 206 -8.10 21.73 -11.80
CA VAL A 206 -9.15 22.55 -12.43
C VAL A 206 -10.53 21.88 -12.34
N VAL A 207 -10.62 20.57 -12.57
CA VAL A 207 -11.88 19.80 -12.46
C VAL A 207 -12.35 19.71 -11.00
N GLU A 208 -11.43 19.54 -10.04
CA GLU A 208 -11.72 19.58 -8.60
C GLU A 208 -12.27 20.95 -8.16
N ALA A 209 -11.67 22.04 -8.64
CA ALA A 209 -12.15 23.40 -8.37
C ALA A 209 -13.55 23.66 -8.96
N GLN A 210 -13.80 23.17 -10.18
CA GLN A 210 -15.13 23.22 -10.80
C GLN A 210 -16.16 22.38 -10.01
N GLY A 211 -15.78 21.19 -9.55
CA GLY A 211 -16.61 20.34 -8.70
C GLY A 211 -17.00 21.01 -7.39
N LYS A 212 -16.03 21.64 -6.69
CA LYS A 212 -16.27 22.41 -5.46
C LYS A 212 -17.23 23.59 -5.69
N ALA A 213 -17.00 24.39 -6.73
CA ALA A 213 -17.88 25.52 -7.06
C ALA A 213 -19.33 25.06 -7.41
N LEU A 214 -19.50 23.91 -8.07
CA LEU A 214 -20.82 23.34 -8.34
C LEU A 214 -21.51 22.82 -7.06
N ILE A 215 -20.76 22.27 -6.11
CA ILE A 215 -21.29 21.87 -4.79
C ILE A 215 -21.72 23.09 -3.99
N GLU A 216 -20.92 24.16 -3.98
CA GLU A 216 -21.25 25.45 -3.34
C GLU A 216 -22.54 26.04 -3.92
N GLN A 217 -22.66 26.13 -5.25
CA GLN A 217 -23.88 26.59 -5.93
C GLN A 217 -25.10 25.71 -5.64
N LYS A 218 -24.92 24.38 -5.58
CA LYS A 218 -26.00 23.45 -5.19
C LYS A 218 -26.51 23.76 -3.78
N VAL A 219 -25.60 23.93 -2.82
CA VAL A 219 -25.94 24.20 -1.41
C VAL A 219 -26.63 25.56 -1.27
N GLU A 220 -26.17 26.60 -1.98
CA GLU A 220 -26.82 27.92 -1.98
C GLU A 220 -28.25 27.86 -2.55
N LEU A 221 -28.45 27.14 -3.66
CA LEU A 221 -29.77 26.96 -4.27
C LEU A 221 -30.72 26.12 -3.40
N GLU A 222 -30.22 25.09 -2.73
CA GLU A 222 -30.99 24.27 -1.78
C GLU A 222 -31.39 25.07 -0.53
N ALA A 223 -30.46 25.86 0.04
CA ALA A 223 -30.76 26.77 1.15
C ALA A 223 -31.81 27.82 0.76
N GLY A 224 -31.67 28.44 -0.42
CA GLY A 224 -32.64 29.41 -0.96
C GLY A 224 -34.00 28.78 -1.32
N ALA A 225 -34.05 27.50 -1.66
CA ALA A 225 -35.30 26.75 -1.79
C ALA A 225 -35.94 26.49 -0.42
N GLN A 226 -35.15 26.05 0.56
CA GLN A 226 -35.61 25.75 1.93
C GLN A 226 -36.14 27.00 2.65
N ALA A 227 -35.48 28.14 2.50
CA ALA A 227 -35.94 29.44 3.01
C ALA A 227 -37.35 29.80 2.47
N ARG A 228 -37.55 29.71 1.14
CA ARG A 228 -38.86 29.97 0.51
C ARG A 228 -39.94 28.98 0.96
N VAL A 229 -39.58 27.73 1.27
CA VAL A 229 -40.52 26.76 1.87
C VAL A 229 -40.92 27.18 3.29
N GLN A 230 -40.00 27.70 4.10
CA GLN A 230 -40.30 28.24 5.44
C GLN A 230 -41.19 29.49 5.36
N GLU A 231 -40.89 30.44 4.46
CA GLU A 231 -41.72 31.62 4.20
C GLU A 231 -43.14 31.23 3.76
N MET A 232 -43.27 30.30 2.82
CA MET A 232 -44.57 29.77 2.38
C MET A 232 -45.31 29.03 3.51
N GLY A 233 -44.59 28.41 4.44
CA GLY A 233 -45.15 27.84 5.66
C GLY A 233 -45.74 28.91 6.60
N ALA A 234 -44.96 29.95 6.89
CA ALA A 234 -45.38 31.07 7.74
C ALA A 234 -46.58 31.84 7.14
N LEU A 235 -46.55 32.11 5.82
CA LEU A 235 -47.66 32.75 5.12
C LEU A 235 -48.94 31.89 5.15
N ARG A 236 -48.83 30.56 5.04
CA ARG A 236 -49.98 29.66 5.21
C ARG A 236 -50.54 29.69 6.63
N GLN A 237 -49.69 29.75 7.65
CA GLN A 237 -50.12 29.86 9.05
C GLN A 237 -50.87 31.17 9.32
N GLU A 238 -50.35 32.32 8.87
CA GLU A 238 -51.03 33.61 9.05
C GLU A 238 -52.32 33.69 8.22
N VAL A 239 -52.40 33.09 7.02
CA VAL A 239 -53.66 32.97 6.26
C VAL A 239 -54.70 32.13 7.01
N THR A 240 -54.31 31.03 7.66
CA THR A 240 -55.22 30.24 8.52
C THR A 240 -55.70 31.07 9.71
N ARG A 241 -54.78 31.72 10.43
CA ARG A 241 -55.09 32.60 11.57
C ARG A 241 -56.03 33.76 11.20
N LEU A 242 -55.83 34.38 10.04
CA LEU A 242 -56.70 35.43 9.52
C LEU A 242 -58.09 34.91 9.16
N ARG A 243 -58.21 33.68 8.63
CA ARG A 243 -59.51 33.01 8.42
C ARG A 243 -60.23 32.74 9.73
N GLU A 244 -59.54 32.18 10.73
CA GLU A 244 -60.11 31.90 12.06
C GLU A 244 -60.66 33.18 12.71
N ARG A 245 -59.89 34.28 12.65
CA ARG A 245 -60.35 35.59 13.15
C ARG A 245 -61.57 36.11 12.40
N LEU A 246 -61.62 35.98 11.07
CA LEU A 246 -62.77 36.42 10.26
C LEU A 246 -64.00 35.54 10.49
N GLN A 247 -63.81 34.26 10.80
CA GLN A 247 -64.89 33.28 10.99
C GLN A 247 -65.49 33.35 12.41
N GLY A 248 -64.76 33.91 13.39
CA GLY A 248 -65.27 34.20 14.73
C GLY A 248 -66.24 35.38 14.85
N ASP A 249 -66.31 36.26 13.82
CA ASP A 249 -67.17 37.46 13.81
C ASP A 249 -68.59 37.21 13.23
N MET A 250 -68.96 35.94 12.96
CA MET A 250 -70.22 35.57 12.31
C MET A 250 -71.27 35.06 13.33
N PRO A 251 -72.43 35.74 13.52
CA PRO A 251 -73.47 35.28 14.44
C PRO A 251 -74.24 34.06 13.92
N PRO A 252 -74.80 33.21 14.81
CA PRO A 252 -75.42 31.95 14.42
C PRO A 252 -76.79 32.15 13.75
N GLN A 253 -77.00 31.46 12.62
CA GLN A 253 -78.34 31.16 12.09
C GLN A 253 -78.64 29.66 12.15
N GLY A 254 -79.93 29.33 12.12
CA GLY A 254 -80.47 28.01 12.45
C GLY A 254 -80.31 26.91 11.37
N PRO A 255 -80.78 25.69 11.68
CA PRO A 255 -80.40 24.49 10.93
C PRO A 255 -81.39 24.07 9.82
N GLU A 256 -80.87 23.41 8.79
CA GLU A 256 -81.65 22.47 7.96
C GLU A 256 -80.78 21.24 7.55
N VAL A 257 -81.38 20.26 6.86
CA VAL A 257 -81.08 18.81 7.04
C VAL A 257 -80.49 18.12 5.78
N PRO A 258 -79.66 17.05 5.91
CA PRO A 258 -78.87 16.39 4.83
C PRO A 258 -79.51 15.04 4.39
N PRO A 259 -78.82 14.01 3.80
CA PRO A 259 -77.47 13.87 3.22
C PRO A 259 -77.57 13.61 1.68
N PRO A 260 -77.01 12.58 0.96
CA PRO A 260 -76.16 11.38 1.24
C PRO A 260 -74.67 11.55 0.78
N GLN A 261 -73.68 10.65 0.97
CA GLN A 261 -73.45 9.50 1.89
C GLN A 261 -71.92 9.26 2.06
N LEU A 262 -71.53 8.40 3.01
CA LEU A 262 -70.15 8.02 3.46
C LEU A 262 -69.57 6.81 2.67
N PRO A 263 -68.28 6.36 2.82
CA PRO A 263 -67.29 6.47 3.93
C PRO A 263 -65.95 7.15 3.50
N SER A 264 -64.72 7.01 4.07
CA SER A 264 -64.06 6.04 5.01
C SER A 264 -62.89 6.67 5.83
N PRO A 265 -62.25 5.97 6.81
CA PRO A 265 -61.56 6.64 7.94
C PRO A 265 -60.05 6.33 8.22
N ALA A 266 -59.51 7.06 9.24
CA ALA A 266 -58.26 6.86 10.04
C ALA A 266 -56.89 7.10 9.35
N GLN A 267 -55.97 7.97 9.85
CA GLN A 267 -55.24 8.03 11.15
C GLN A 267 -54.32 6.82 11.38
N PRO A 268 -53.01 7.00 11.71
CA PRO A 268 -52.47 7.79 12.85
C PRO A 268 -51.43 8.87 12.44
N GLY A 269 -50.76 9.64 13.32
CA GLY A 269 -50.88 9.81 14.79
C GLY A 269 -49.50 10.02 15.46
N SER A 270 -49.30 11.16 16.14
CA SER A 270 -48.03 11.56 16.79
C SER A 270 -47.87 11.03 18.22
N PRO A 271 -46.66 11.12 18.81
CA PRO A 271 -46.52 11.99 20.00
C PRO A 271 -45.25 12.89 19.99
N SER A 272 -45.09 13.70 21.05
CA SER A 272 -44.18 14.85 21.16
C SER A 272 -42.94 14.62 22.04
N SER A 273 -41.91 15.47 21.87
CA SER A 273 -41.05 16.14 22.88
C SER A 273 -40.08 17.07 22.12
N GLU A 274 -39.84 18.36 22.38
CA GLU A 274 -39.68 19.22 23.58
C GLU A 274 -38.20 19.54 23.94
N ALA A 275 -37.98 20.78 24.42
CA ALA A 275 -36.70 21.51 24.59
C ALA A 275 -35.94 21.82 23.27
N GLY A 276 -35.26 22.96 23.07
CA GLY A 276 -34.88 24.07 23.98
C GLY A 276 -33.36 24.06 24.22
N VAL A 277 -32.59 25.16 24.14
CA VAL A 277 -32.87 26.62 24.09
C VAL A 277 -31.81 27.33 23.21
N GLN A 278 -32.06 28.56 22.75
CA GLN A 278 -31.14 29.38 21.94
C GLN A 278 -30.07 30.12 22.79
N GLY A 279 -28.91 30.41 22.19
CA GLY A 279 -27.92 31.37 22.74
C GLY A 279 -26.69 31.53 21.85
N VAL A 280 -26.40 32.76 21.39
CA VAL A 280 -25.28 33.07 20.47
C VAL A 280 -24.45 34.23 21.02
N GLY A 281 -23.11 34.14 21.01
CA GLY A 281 -22.23 35.27 21.34
C GLY A 281 -20.74 34.94 21.50
N TRP A 282 -19.91 35.51 20.62
CA TRP A 282 -18.46 35.73 20.75
C TRP A 282 -18.21 37.25 20.95
N PRO A 283 -17.02 37.82 21.28
CA PRO A 283 -15.67 37.24 21.20
C PRO A 283 -14.68 37.55 22.37
N GLU A 284 -13.41 37.19 22.14
CA GLU A 284 -12.14 37.46 22.86
C GLU A 284 -11.64 38.94 22.81
N PRO A 285 -10.41 39.34 23.28
CA PRO A 285 -9.41 38.68 24.18
C PRO A 285 -8.82 39.60 25.30
N GLY A 286 -7.90 39.10 26.15
CA GLY A 286 -7.09 39.93 27.07
C GLY A 286 -5.86 39.23 27.71
N ARG A 287 -4.73 39.94 27.84
CA ARG A 287 -3.42 39.42 28.36
C ARG A 287 -3.34 39.46 29.90
N HIS A 288 -2.42 38.69 30.52
CA HIS A 288 -1.23 39.22 31.24
C HIS A 288 -0.33 38.14 31.93
N HIS A 289 0.98 38.43 31.98
CA HIS A 289 2.11 37.77 32.70
C HIS A 289 3.12 38.90 33.08
N PRO A 290 4.19 38.68 33.89
CA PRO A 290 4.50 37.64 34.88
C PRO A 290 4.74 38.28 36.29
N PRO A 291 5.60 37.76 37.21
CA PRO A 291 7.06 38.01 37.15
C PRO A 291 7.97 36.81 37.58
N GLU A 292 9.30 36.99 37.50
CA GLU A 292 10.35 35.96 37.70
C GLU A 292 11.18 36.10 39.01
N LEU A 293 12.26 35.28 39.09
CA LEU A 293 13.52 35.35 39.89
C LEU A 293 13.55 34.44 41.15
N ARG A 294 14.66 33.71 41.49
CA ARG A 294 16.02 33.65 40.90
C ARG A 294 16.83 32.38 41.29
N LEU A 295 17.77 31.98 40.42
CA LEU A 295 19.12 31.41 40.69
C LEU A 295 19.31 30.04 41.43
N GLY A 296 19.68 29.00 40.67
CA GLY A 296 21.11 28.60 40.49
C GLY A 296 21.75 27.49 41.36
N HIS A 297 22.38 26.52 40.69
CA HIS A 297 23.74 25.99 40.99
C HIS A 297 24.38 25.32 39.76
N TYR A 298 25.65 24.89 39.87
CA TYR A 298 26.53 24.39 38.79
C TYR A 298 27.28 23.11 39.24
N ASP A 299 28.15 22.61 38.36
CA ASP A 299 29.22 21.61 38.58
C ASP A 299 28.85 20.11 38.76
N PRO A 300 29.76 19.16 38.42
CA PRO A 300 30.67 19.17 37.25
C PRO A 300 30.81 17.78 36.56
N ALA A 301 31.58 17.72 35.47
CA ALA A 301 31.89 16.47 34.77
C ALA A 301 32.92 15.57 35.51
N PRO A 302 32.91 14.23 35.30
CA PRO A 302 33.93 13.31 35.81
C PRO A 302 35.31 13.50 35.17
N ARG A 303 36.35 12.88 35.77
CA ARG A 303 37.74 12.89 35.28
C ARG A 303 38.16 11.51 34.80
N LEU A 304 38.93 11.45 33.71
CA LEU A 304 39.60 10.23 33.25
C LEU A 304 40.84 9.90 34.11
N PRO A 305 41.10 8.63 34.45
CA PRO A 305 42.41 8.13 34.87
C PRO A 305 43.37 8.00 33.67
N SER A 306 44.63 7.63 33.94
CA SER A 306 45.68 7.52 32.91
C SER A 306 46.52 6.25 33.06
N LEU A 307 46.68 5.52 31.95
CA LEU A 307 47.80 4.61 31.58
C LEU A 307 48.15 3.46 32.54
N ASP A 308 48.10 2.21 32.02
CA ASP A 308 49.31 1.53 31.51
C ASP A 308 48.99 0.18 30.83
N ALA A 309 49.78 -0.16 29.80
CA ALA A 309 49.99 -1.48 29.18
C ALA A 309 48.83 -2.22 28.44
N ASP A 310 48.78 -2.01 27.12
CA ASP A 310 48.72 -3.04 26.06
C ASP A 310 47.77 -4.26 26.20
N GLU A 311 46.53 -4.15 25.67
CA GLU A 311 46.00 -5.07 24.62
C GLU A 311 44.66 -4.57 24.00
N ASP A 312 43.85 -3.75 24.69
CA ASP A 312 42.43 -3.47 24.34
C ASP A 312 42.15 -2.29 23.37
N VAL A 313 43.10 -1.88 22.53
CA VAL A 313 43.02 -0.60 21.77
C VAL A 313 41.84 -0.53 20.79
N GLU A 314 41.40 -1.65 20.22
CA GLU A 314 40.28 -1.67 19.26
C GLU A 314 38.90 -1.62 19.94
N GLU A 315 38.72 -2.23 21.11
CA GLU A 315 37.46 -2.11 21.87
C GLU A 315 37.32 -0.73 22.51
N GLU A 316 38.41 -0.14 23.04
CA GLU A 316 38.36 1.24 23.55
C GLU A 316 38.00 2.24 22.44
N ALA A 317 38.52 2.07 21.22
CA ALA A 317 38.19 2.92 20.07
C ALA A 317 36.70 2.80 19.65
N VAL A 318 36.12 1.59 19.70
CA VAL A 318 34.69 1.38 19.40
C VAL A 318 33.81 2.00 20.49
N LEU A 319 34.13 1.77 21.77
CA LEU A 319 33.39 2.35 22.89
C LEU A 319 33.48 3.89 22.91
N LEU A 320 34.61 4.46 22.51
CA LEU A 320 34.76 5.91 22.35
C LEU A 320 33.91 6.44 21.18
N TRP A 321 33.76 5.67 20.10
CA TRP A 321 32.94 6.02 18.94
C TRP A 321 31.43 5.93 19.24
N GLU A 322 30.99 4.95 20.02
CA GLU A 322 29.62 4.86 20.55
C GLU A 322 29.34 5.99 21.54
N ALA A 323 30.24 6.27 22.49
CA ALA A 323 30.11 7.40 23.42
C ALA A 323 30.07 8.77 22.70
N MET A 324 30.78 8.91 21.57
CA MET A 324 30.70 10.07 20.68
C MET A 324 29.37 10.19 19.90
N CYS A 325 28.57 9.12 19.82
CA CYS A 325 27.28 9.14 19.14
C CYS A 325 26.12 9.57 20.04
N ASP A 326 26.23 9.34 21.36
CA ASP A 326 25.15 9.52 22.35
C ASP A 326 25.26 10.78 23.22
N GLN A 327 26.40 11.49 23.19
CA GLN A 327 26.60 12.70 23.98
C GLN A 327 26.68 13.96 23.10
N ASP A 328 25.87 14.98 23.42
CA ASP A 328 25.86 16.27 22.73
C ASP A 328 27.23 16.98 22.82
N THR A 329 28.04 16.93 21.75
CA THR A 329 29.35 17.61 21.69
C THR A 329 29.42 18.85 20.78
N PRO A 330 28.66 19.95 21.04
CA PRO A 330 28.97 21.26 20.46
C PRO A 330 30.42 21.70 20.76
N ALA A 331 30.96 21.30 21.92
CA ALA A 331 32.33 21.64 22.34
C ALA A 331 33.42 21.05 21.43
N LEU A 332 33.26 19.80 20.98
CA LEU A 332 34.24 19.13 20.11
C LEU A 332 34.23 19.76 18.71
N PHE A 333 33.04 20.09 18.19
CA PHE A 333 32.88 20.88 16.96
C PHE A 333 33.53 22.27 17.06
N GLN A 334 33.45 22.90 18.24
CA GLN A 334 34.07 24.20 18.53
C GLN A 334 35.59 24.12 18.74
N HIS A 335 36.16 22.95 19.04
CA HIS A 335 37.63 22.75 19.06
C HIS A 335 38.19 22.73 17.64
N PHE A 336 37.67 21.84 16.78
CA PHE A 336 38.12 21.69 15.39
C PHE A 336 37.95 22.97 14.56
N THR A 337 36.91 23.76 14.80
CA THR A 337 36.74 25.07 14.14
C THR A 337 37.62 26.18 14.69
N LYS A 338 38.33 25.96 15.81
CA LYS A 338 39.24 26.93 16.43
C LYS A 338 40.70 26.71 16.00
N GLU A 339 41.11 25.46 15.76
CA GLU A 339 42.36 25.15 15.05
C GLU A 339 42.30 25.63 13.59
N ALA A 340 41.14 25.54 12.94
CA ALA A 340 40.90 25.99 11.57
C ALA A 340 40.92 27.53 11.35
N LEU A 341 41.42 28.31 12.32
CA LEU A 341 41.63 29.77 12.22
C LEU A 341 43.10 30.18 12.42
N CYS A 342 44.01 29.24 12.63
CA CYS A 342 45.45 29.49 12.76
C CYS A 342 46.18 29.37 11.41
N ASP A 343 45.79 30.19 10.45
CA ASP A 343 46.43 30.32 9.14
C ASP A 343 47.58 31.34 9.21
N GLU A 344 48.76 30.94 9.72
CA GLU A 344 50.04 31.63 9.45
C GLU A 344 51.18 30.62 9.18
N GLU A 345 51.90 30.87 8.10
CA GLU A 345 53.24 30.39 7.68
C GLU A 345 53.80 29.06 8.23
N VAL A 346 54.01 28.08 7.33
CA VAL A 346 55.38 27.58 7.02
C VAL A 346 55.44 27.19 5.53
N ASP A 347 56.42 27.75 4.81
CA ASP A 347 56.81 27.31 3.47
C ASP A 347 57.71 26.07 3.54
N GLY A 348 57.49 25.08 2.66
CA GLY A 348 58.24 23.83 2.60
C GLY A 348 57.65 22.65 3.40
N LEU A 349 56.82 21.84 2.75
CA LEU A 349 56.37 20.52 3.25
C LEU A 349 56.83 19.41 2.30
N ASP A 350 57.40 18.33 2.86
CA ASP A 350 57.84 17.16 2.09
C ASP A 350 56.64 16.45 1.44
N GLN A 351 56.74 16.17 0.16
CA GLN A 351 55.71 15.51 -0.65
C GLN A 351 55.57 14.00 -0.35
N LYS A 352 56.34 13.48 0.61
CA LYS A 352 56.39 12.06 0.99
C LYS A 352 55.94 11.71 2.41
N ASP A 353 55.48 12.66 3.22
CA ASP A 353 54.95 12.35 4.55
C ASP A 353 53.75 11.38 4.47
N PRO A 354 53.84 10.15 5.04
CA PRO A 354 52.75 9.18 4.99
C PRO A 354 51.53 9.58 5.82
N ASN A 355 51.72 10.42 6.84
CA ASN A 355 50.69 10.88 7.78
C ASN A 355 49.99 12.18 7.32
N ARG A 356 50.48 12.81 6.24
CA ARG A 356 49.86 14.01 5.66
C ARG A 356 48.39 13.74 5.32
N PRO A 357 47.44 14.60 5.74
CA PRO A 357 46.04 14.48 5.34
C PRO A 357 45.90 14.36 3.82
N ARG A 358 45.31 13.24 3.39
CA ARG A 358 45.11 12.91 1.96
C ARG A 358 43.86 13.56 1.38
N PHE A 359 42.96 13.99 2.25
CA PHE A 359 41.73 14.71 1.92
C PHE A 359 41.91 16.21 2.21
N THR A 360 41.33 17.03 1.35
CA THR A 360 41.14 18.46 1.60
C THR A 360 40.08 18.69 2.69
N LEU A 361 40.08 19.88 3.29
CA LEU A 361 39.03 20.32 4.22
C LEU A 361 37.64 20.41 3.56
N GLN A 362 37.58 20.42 2.22
CA GLN A 362 36.33 20.38 1.46
C GLN A 362 35.82 18.93 1.35
N GLU A 363 36.64 17.98 0.91
CA GLU A 363 36.26 16.57 0.85
C GLU A 363 35.85 16.03 2.22
N LEU A 364 36.54 16.43 3.30
CA LEU A 364 36.14 16.08 4.66
C LEU A 364 34.77 16.67 5.04
N ARG A 365 34.48 17.93 4.67
CA ARG A 365 33.18 18.57 4.90
C ARG A 365 32.06 17.84 4.15
N ASP A 366 32.32 17.44 2.92
CA ASP A 366 31.34 16.79 2.05
C ASP A 366 31.04 15.36 2.53
N VAL A 367 32.05 14.58 2.92
CA VAL A 367 31.88 13.27 3.56
C VAL A 367 31.13 13.38 4.90
N LEU A 368 31.39 14.42 5.69
CA LEU A 368 30.64 14.67 6.94
C LEU A 368 29.17 15.05 6.67
N HIS A 369 28.87 15.72 5.55
CA HIS A 369 27.50 15.99 5.10
C HIS A 369 26.80 14.73 4.62
N GLU A 370 27.43 13.97 3.72
CA GLU A 370 26.88 12.72 3.18
C GLU A 370 26.58 11.71 4.30
N ARG A 371 27.52 11.53 5.24
CA ARG A 371 27.32 10.72 6.46
C ARG A 371 26.12 11.18 7.29
N ASN A 372 25.92 12.49 7.45
CA ASN A 372 24.79 13.02 8.22
C ASN A 372 23.46 12.79 7.48
N GLU A 373 23.43 12.96 6.16
CA GLU A 373 22.26 12.68 5.33
C GLU A 373 21.93 11.18 5.33
N LEU A 374 22.94 10.31 5.26
CA LEU A 374 22.79 8.86 5.39
C LEU A 374 22.30 8.47 6.79
N LYS A 375 22.81 9.06 7.88
CA LYS A 375 22.31 8.80 9.26
C LYS A 375 20.82 9.16 9.39
N SER A 376 20.38 10.25 8.75
CA SER A 376 18.95 10.63 8.68
C SER A 376 18.11 9.62 7.88
N LYS A 377 18.58 9.20 6.70
CA LYS A 377 17.91 8.17 5.88
C LYS A 377 17.81 6.82 6.61
N VAL A 378 18.88 6.39 7.28
CA VAL A 378 18.91 5.15 8.08
C VAL A 378 17.91 5.22 9.22
N PHE A 379 17.79 6.35 9.92
CA PHE A 379 16.80 6.54 10.98
C PHE A 379 15.36 6.40 10.46
N MET A 380 15.01 7.07 9.36
CA MET A 380 13.67 6.96 8.75
C MET A 380 13.37 5.52 8.26
N LEU A 381 14.35 4.84 7.65
CA LEU A 381 14.20 3.45 7.21
C LEU A 381 14.09 2.48 8.40
N GLN A 382 14.71 2.77 9.54
CA GLN A 382 14.55 1.99 10.77
C GLN A 382 13.15 2.18 11.38
N GLU A 383 12.60 3.39 11.34
CA GLU A 383 11.22 3.68 11.75
C GLU A 383 10.20 2.97 10.82
N GLU A 384 10.38 3.04 9.50
CA GLU A 384 9.56 2.34 8.51
C GLU A 384 9.61 0.81 8.66
N VAL A 385 10.80 0.24 8.89
CA VAL A 385 10.96 -1.20 9.17
C VAL A 385 10.37 -1.60 10.53
N ALA A 386 10.37 -0.72 11.53
CA ALA A 386 9.72 -0.97 12.82
C ALA A 386 8.19 -0.92 12.72
N TYR A 387 7.66 -0.03 11.87
CA TYR A 387 6.23 0.07 11.57
C TYR A 387 5.71 -1.23 10.92
N TYR A 388 6.26 -1.65 9.78
CA TYR A 388 5.81 -2.87 9.10
C TYR A 388 6.02 -4.15 9.92
N LYS A 389 7.09 -4.23 10.73
CA LYS A 389 7.27 -5.36 11.67
C LYS A 389 6.24 -5.40 12.80
N SER A 390 5.65 -4.26 13.15
CA SER A 390 4.56 -4.23 14.13
C SER A 390 3.27 -4.74 13.47
N GLU A 391 3.02 -4.34 12.22
CA GLU A 391 1.89 -4.78 11.40
C GLU A 391 1.92 -6.31 11.13
N GLU A 392 3.10 -6.87 10.79
CA GLU A 392 3.28 -8.33 10.65
C GLU A 392 3.00 -9.12 11.95
N VAL A 393 3.18 -8.52 13.13
CA VAL A 393 3.00 -9.19 14.43
C VAL A 393 1.55 -9.13 14.93
N GLU A 394 0.76 -8.13 14.52
CA GLU A 394 -0.69 -8.11 14.79
C GLU A 394 -1.44 -9.20 13.98
N ASP A 395 -0.97 -9.55 12.78
CA ASP A 395 -1.57 -10.61 11.95
C ASP A 395 -1.23 -12.03 12.47
N GLU A 396 -0.06 -12.24 13.09
CA GLU A 396 0.37 -13.53 13.67
C GLU A 396 -0.17 -13.81 15.10
N THR A 397 -0.81 -12.86 15.78
CA THR A 397 -1.23 -13.03 17.21
C THR A 397 -2.60 -13.68 17.42
N GLY A 398 -3.17 -14.32 16.39
CA GLY A 398 -4.34 -15.20 16.52
C GLY A 398 -4.07 -16.46 17.38
N PRO A 399 -5.04 -16.96 18.17
CA PRO A 399 -4.80 -18.05 19.12
C PRO A 399 -4.55 -19.40 18.42
N PRO A 400 -3.53 -20.18 18.85
CA PRO A 400 -3.11 -21.38 18.15
C PRO A 400 -4.07 -22.57 18.34
N THR A 401 -4.24 -23.37 17.29
CA THR A 401 -4.78 -24.74 17.40
C THR A 401 -3.81 -25.74 16.77
N PRO A 402 -3.68 -26.97 17.33
CA PRO A 402 -2.51 -27.81 17.09
C PRO A 402 -2.57 -28.60 15.77
N SER A 403 -1.41 -28.75 15.13
CA SER A 403 -1.19 -29.72 14.06
C SER A 403 -1.13 -31.16 14.63
N PRO A 404 -1.37 -32.18 13.79
CA PRO A 404 -0.20 -32.89 13.22
C PRO A 404 -0.39 -33.50 11.82
N SER A 405 0.53 -33.13 10.91
CA SER A 405 1.22 -34.05 9.97
C SER A 405 0.34 -34.88 8.98
N PRO A 406 0.90 -35.73 8.08
CA PRO A 406 0.95 -35.28 6.68
C PRO A 406 0.45 -36.33 5.65
N GLU A 407 -0.75 -36.89 5.82
CA GLU A 407 -1.18 -38.02 4.96
C GLU A 407 -2.70 -38.06 4.64
N GLN A 408 -3.17 -37.22 3.69
CA GLN A 408 -4.52 -37.42 3.11
C GLN A 408 -4.81 -36.86 1.70
N LEU A 409 -3.81 -36.75 0.81
CA LEU A 409 -4.08 -36.54 -0.63
C LEU A 409 -4.59 -37.83 -1.31
N ARG A 410 -5.83 -38.23 -1.04
CA ARG A 410 -6.55 -39.27 -1.81
C ARG A 410 -8.05 -39.00 -1.97
N ALA A 411 -8.33 -38.02 -2.82
CA ALA A 411 -9.37 -37.99 -3.86
C ALA A 411 -10.78 -38.61 -3.65
N ARG A 412 -11.74 -37.84 -4.20
CA ARG A 412 -13.03 -38.24 -4.81
C ARG A 412 -14.28 -38.04 -3.89
N PRO A 413 -15.42 -37.54 -4.43
CA PRO A 413 -16.27 -36.61 -3.67
C PRO A 413 -17.69 -37.12 -3.40
N ARG A 414 -18.39 -36.52 -2.43
CA ARG A 414 -19.85 -36.68 -2.28
C ARG A 414 -20.60 -35.38 -2.00
N HIS A 415 -21.68 -35.26 -2.75
CA HIS A 415 -22.70 -34.23 -2.82
C HIS A 415 -23.42 -33.90 -1.50
N ASN A 416 -24.14 -32.77 -1.54
CA ASN A 416 -25.33 -32.43 -0.75
C ASN A 416 -25.12 -32.15 0.74
N ALA A 417 -24.56 -30.97 1.03
CA ALA A 417 -24.97 -30.14 2.15
C ALA A 417 -25.30 -28.72 1.64
N GLN A 418 -26.57 -28.45 1.34
CA GLN A 418 -27.07 -27.08 1.21
C GLN A 418 -26.90 -26.38 2.57
N PRO A 419 -26.35 -25.15 2.65
CA PRO A 419 -26.16 -24.47 3.93
C PRO A 419 -27.52 -24.19 4.55
N GLU A 420 -27.81 -24.81 5.70
CA GLU A 420 -29.13 -24.66 6.32
C GLU A 420 -29.39 -23.20 6.71
N SER A 421 -30.41 -22.62 6.06
CA SER A 421 -30.88 -21.26 6.29
C SER A 421 -30.96 -20.93 7.78
N GLY A 422 -30.49 -19.74 8.15
CA GLY A 422 -30.51 -19.28 9.54
C GLY A 422 -31.90 -19.35 10.19
N ILE A 423 -32.97 -19.27 9.38
CA ILE A 423 -34.35 -19.45 9.82
C ILE A 423 -34.61 -20.88 10.30
N LYS A 424 -34.16 -21.92 9.56
CA LYS A 424 -34.25 -23.31 10.03
C LYS A 424 -33.48 -23.49 11.34
N ARG A 425 -32.26 -22.97 11.40
CA ARG A 425 -31.40 -23.06 12.60
C ARG A 425 -32.06 -22.40 13.81
N LEU A 426 -32.66 -21.22 13.64
CA LEU A 426 -33.40 -20.53 14.71
C LEU A 426 -34.62 -21.34 15.18
N ILE A 427 -35.38 -21.92 14.25
CA ILE A 427 -36.55 -22.74 14.56
C ILE A 427 -36.15 -24.01 15.34
N PHE A 428 -35.18 -24.79 14.84
CA PHE A 428 -34.79 -26.06 15.45
C PHE A 428 -33.93 -25.92 16.71
N THR A 429 -33.08 -24.88 16.82
CA THR A 429 -32.16 -24.71 17.95
C THR A 429 -32.74 -23.85 19.08
N ALA A 430 -33.55 -22.83 18.79
CA ALA A 430 -34.09 -21.93 19.82
C ALA A 430 -35.59 -22.12 20.08
N ILE A 431 -36.43 -22.17 19.03
CA ILE A 431 -37.89 -22.18 19.18
C ILE A 431 -38.40 -23.57 19.58
N MET A 432 -37.92 -24.64 18.93
CA MET A 432 -38.39 -26.01 19.17
C MET A 432 -38.21 -26.47 20.65
N PRO A 433 -37.07 -26.22 21.34
CA PRO A 433 -36.95 -26.54 22.76
C PRO A 433 -37.93 -25.75 23.66
N MET A 434 -38.21 -24.47 23.34
CA MET A 434 -39.13 -23.65 24.13
C MET A 434 -40.60 -24.09 23.96
N VAL A 435 -40.98 -24.52 22.75
CA VAL A 435 -42.30 -25.13 22.48
C VAL A 435 -42.41 -26.49 23.19
N ALA A 436 -41.37 -27.33 23.14
CA ALA A 436 -41.35 -28.63 23.81
C ALA A 436 -41.39 -28.51 25.36
N ALA A 437 -40.79 -27.45 25.91
CA ALA A 437 -40.84 -27.14 27.34
C ALA A 437 -42.16 -26.51 27.82
N GLY A 438 -43.14 -26.29 26.92
CA GLY A 438 -44.43 -25.68 27.26
C GLY A 438 -44.35 -24.20 27.67
N LEU A 439 -43.25 -23.52 27.37
CA LEU A 439 -43.00 -22.12 27.78
C LEU A 439 -43.70 -21.09 26.88
N ILE A 440 -44.34 -21.54 25.81
CA ILE A 440 -45.15 -20.72 24.90
C ILE A 440 -46.59 -21.25 24.96
N PRO A 441 -47.56 -20.48 25.50
CA PRO A 441 -48.96 -20.91 25.55
C PRO A 441 -49.56 -21.03 24.14
N ASP A 442 -50.69 -21.73 24.01
CA ASP A 442 -51.28 -22.15 22.72
C ASP A 442 -51.73 -21.00 21.79
N ASP A 443 -50.77 -20.39 21.10
CA ASP A 443 -50.99 -19.46 20.01
C ASP A 443 -51.36 -20.24 18.71
N PRO A 444 -52.51 -19.94 18.07
CA PRO A 444 -52.94 -20.64 16.86
C PRO A 444 -51.99 -20.47 15.67
N THR A 445 -51.13 -19.45 15.65
CA THR A 445 -50.14 -19.23 14.58
C THR A 445 -49.03 -20.29 14.57
N LEU A 446 -48.86 -21.06 15.65
CA LEU A 446 -47.84 -22.12 15.76
C LEU A 446 -48.33 -23.50 15.29
N GLN A 447 -49.60 -23.64 14.89
CA GLN A 447 -50.13 -24.92 14.38
C GLN A 447 -49.34 -25.52 13.19
N PRO A 448 -48.91 -24.75 12.17
CA PRO A 448 -48.13 -25.30 11.05
C PRO A 448 -46.81 -25.95 11.49
N ILE A 449 -46.19 -25.42 12.55
CA ILE A 449 -44.94 -25.95 13.13
C ILE A 449 -45.22 -27.23 13.92
N ARG A 450 -46.35 -27.33 14.64
CA ARG A 450 -46.79 -28.59 15.27
C ARG A 450 -47.14 -29.67 14.24
N CYS A 451 -47.74 -29.33 13.10
CA CYS A 451 -48.08 -30.30 12.06
C CYS A 451 -46.85 -30.99 11.43
N LEU A 452 -45.70 -30.33 11.39
CA LEU A 452 -44.43 -30.93 10.94
C LEU A 452 -43.91 -32.04 11.88
N ILE A 453 -44.38 -32.11 13.13
CA ILE A 453 -44.00 -33.13 14.11
C ILE A 453 -44.80 -34.44 13.89
N SER A 454 -45.93 -34.39 13.19
CA SER A 454 -46.81 -35.54 12.93
C SER A 454 -46.49 -36.32 11.63
N LEU A 455 -45.36 -36.03 11.00
CA LEU A 455 -44.96 -36.54 9.67
C LEU A 455 -43.52 -37.10 9.64
N VAL A 456 -42.96 -37.41 10.82
CA VAL A 456 -41.69 -38.11 11.05
C VAL A 456 -41.93 -39.22 12.08
#